data_AF-A0A0M1JBX8-F1
#
_entry.id   AF-A0A0M1JBX8-F1
#
_cell.length_a   1.000
_cell.length_b   1.000
_cell.length_c   1.000
_cell.angle_alpha   90.00
_cell.angle_beta   90.00
_cell.angle_gamma   90.00
#
_symmetry.space_group_name_H-M   'P 1'
#
loop_
_entity.id
_entity.type
_entity.pdbx_description
1 polymer ?
#
loop_
_entity_poly.entity_id
_entity_poly.type
_entity_poly.pdbx_seq_one_letter_code
_entity_poly.pdbx_strand_id
1 'polypeptide(L)'
;MSKIVQAISAVWAHNVDGPMEFWVHKPTGRCGIHIRTLALMCGVAKSTIENAIKYKGDLAENYNTELHNILKDRDIFLTDLAENSPIKKGKKVKIILSDVCADLIKYYAEKGYQKAMKSALAFMKFGLERYIYAKVGMIRPQESIAIQEIDYLIATETVQVNAIKTGEVVFLTHPKTGDSGIALEGLACLCGGASVQRIQKLAESFDTAPYLLDTEKQIVIKANVCEQVLQHVATTKPRRKKAEEWLQILNPMVASIQQRTQYHIKSQADDSPLIAQLEQLKEKNAYLQARLAALDHDHDLWMQWHRLLGQILLLLLYHLPERPWDVQTEVNVSKHLQLLDLLVIRRRQSNPDILLPDGLDLSAPYTLLTYKFPHESLTNWTIEELIAYYVNYRKQLRYEHPDKKLLPATDFKLYAISTHFPHKLAESLGENWHSTEVPGVYWLLYGILKIQVIVTREIQLAPHNMLWNLFSNQVANILYALQHYATQQTDMRQMVQELLKFYAQEGLTAFT
;
A
#
# COMPACT_ATOMS: atom_id res chain seq x y z
N MET A 1 33.50 12.75 21.65
CA MET A 1 33.29 13.14 20.22
C MET A 1 31.79 13.08 19.95
N SER A 2 31.17 14.22 19.60
CA SER A 2 29.71 14.38 19.70
C SER A 2 28.92 13.56 18.67
N LYS A 3 27.74 13.08 19.08
CA LYS A 3 26.77 12.28 18.28
C LYS A 3 26.36 12.92 16.94
N ILE A 4 26.63 14.21 16.74
CA ILE A 4 26.35 14.93 15.49
C ILE A 4 27.34 14.57 14.37
N VAL A 5 28.58 14.17 14.71
CA VAL A 5 29.59 13.78 13.71
C VAL A 5 29.32 12.38 13.14
N GLN A 6 28.58 11.53 13.85
CA GLN A 6 28.19 10.20 13.36
C GLN A 6 26.92 10.21 12.49
N ALA A 7 26.03 11.19 12.62
CA ALA A 7 24.80 11.26 11.81
C ALA A 7 25.05 11.75 10.36
N ILE A 8 26.10 12.53 10.12
CA ILE A 8 26.39 13.13 8.80
C ILE A 8 27.15 12.16 7.87
N SER A 9 27.78 11.10 8.40
CA SER A 9 28.40 10.05 7.57
C SER A 9 27.38 9.07 6.93
N ALA A 10 26.10 9.15 7.33
CA ALA A 10 25.05 8.31 6.78
C ALA A 10 24.65 8.72 5.36
N VAL A 11 24.69 10.02 5.04
CA VAL A 11 24.15 10.59 3.78
C VAL A 11 25.15 10.57 2.62
N TRP A 12 26.44 10.65 2.92
CA TRP A 12 27.51 10.73 1.93
C TRP A 12 28.30 9.41 1.85
N ALA A 13 28.45 8.84 0.65
CA ALA A 13 29.45 7.81 0.41
C ALA A 13 30.75 8.51 -0.02
N HIS A 14 31.86 8.14 0.61
CA HIS A 14 33.14 8.82 0.43
C HIS A 14 34.26 7.79 0.46
N ASN A 15 35.18 7.90 -0.49
CA ASN A 15 36.43 7.13 -0.49
C ASN A 15 37.62 8.00 -0.88
N VAL A 16 38.79 7.61 -0.37
CA VAL A 16 40.09 8.20 -0.70
C VAL A 16 40.94 7.11 -1.35
N ASP A 17 41.44 7.37 -2.56
CA ASP A 17 42.34 6.50 -3.30
C ASP A 17 43.65 7.25 -3.57
N GLY A 18 44.67 6.98 -2.75
CA GLY A 18 45.90 7.77 -2.74
C GLY A 18 45.64 9.26 -2.46
N PRO A 19 46.06 10.19 -3.34
CA PRO A 19 45.76 11.63 -3.20
C PRO A 19 44.38 12.03 -3.75
N MET A 20 43.59 11.07 -4.25
CA MET A 20 42.30 11.29 -4.90
C MET A 20 41.14 11.07 -3.94
N GLU A 21 40.12 11.92 -4.03
CA GLU A 21 39.00 11.94 -3.09
C GLU A 21 37.68 12.09 -3.84
N PHE A 22 36.77 11.15 -3.57
CA PHE A 22 35.54 10.90 -4.31
C PHE A 22 34.33 10.90 -3.37
N TRP A 23 33.22 11.48 -3.83
CA TRP A 23 32.02 11.67 -3.01
C TRP A 23 30.75 11.39 -3.80
N VAL A 24 29.76 10.80 -3.13
CA VAL A 24 28.43 10.54 -3.65
C VAL A 24 27.40 10.91 -2.59
N HIS A 25 26.39 11.69 -2.97
CA HIS A 25 25.19 11.88 -2.17
C HIS A 25 24.31 10.63 -2.32
N LYS A 26 24.27 9.76 -1.29
CA LYS A 26 23.57 8.47 -1.40
C LYS A 26 22.08 8.61 -1.78
N PRO A 27 21.31 9.60 -1.25
CA PRO A 27 19.89 9.73 -1.59
C PRO A 27 19.59 10.14 -3.03
N THR A 28 20.41 11.02 -3.62
CA THR A 28 20.13 11.55 -4.98
C THR A 28 20.99 10.88 -6.05
N GLY A 29 21.98 10.08 -5.67
CA GLY A 29 22.98 9.54 -6.57
C GLY A 29 24.00 10.56 -7.08
N ARG A 30 23.74 11.88 -7.02
CA ARG A 30 24.67 12.94 -7.47
C ARG A 30 26.06 12.72 -6.87
N CYS A 31 27.09 12.84 -7.69
CA CYS A 31 28.45 12.54 -7.29
C CYS A 31 29.42 13.62 -7.73
N GLY A 32 30.63 13.58 -7.20
CA GLY A 32 31.61 14.60 -7.48
C GLY A 32 32.99 14.29 -6.93
N ILE A 33 33.91 15.17 -7.30
CA ILE A 33 35.34 15.02 -7.03
C ILE A 33 35.84 16.22 -6.24
N HIS A 34 36.71 15.97 -5.27
CA HIS A 34 37.35 17.05 -4.53
C HIS A 34 38.23 17.91 -5.46
N ILE A 35 38.23 19.24 -5.26
CA ILE A 35 38.95 20.18 -6.14
C ILE A 35 40.44 19.85 -6.36
N ARG A 36 41.11 19.30 -5.34
CA ARG A 36 42.51 18.86 -5.45
C ARG A 36 42.66 17.67 -6.39
N THR A 37 41.70 16.74 -6.33
CA THR A 37 41.67 15.55 -7.17
C THR A 37 41.38 15.93 -8.61
N LEU A 38 40.47 16.87 -8.85
CA LEU A 38 40.23 17.41 -10.19
C LEU A 38 41.48 18.07 -10.77
N ALA A 39 42.18 18.91 -9.99
CA ALA A 39 43.44 19.51 -10.43
C ALA A 39 44.51 18.47 -10.79
N LEU A 40 44.60 17.39 -10.01
CA LEU A 40 45.50 16.26 -10.30
C LEU A 40 45.13 15.55 -11.60
N MET A 41 43.83 15.30 -11.83
CA MET A 41 43.32 14.69 -13.06
C MET A 41 43.57 15.59 -14.27
N CYS A 42 43.37 16.90 -14.16
CA CYS A 42 43.65 17.85 -15.23
C CYS A 42 45.16 18.11 -15.44
N GLY A 43 46.00 17.79 -14.45
CA GLY A 43 47.44 18.06 -14.50
C GLY A 43 47.81 19.53 -14.31
N VAL A 44 46.99 20.28 -13.56
CA VAL A 44 47.19 21.71 -13.28
C VAL A 44 47.34 21.96 -11.78
N ALA A 45 47.71 23.19 -11.41
CA ALA A 45 47.72 23.59 -10.01
C ALA A 45 46.28 23.71 -9.47
N LYS A 46 46.10 23.44 -8.17
CA LYS A 46 44.80 23.63 -7.50
C LYS A 46 44.26 25.06 -7.67
N SER A 47 45.15 26.05 -7.61
CA SER A 47 44.82 27.47 -7.82
C SER A 47 44.25 27.73 -9.21
N THR A 48 44.64 26.98 -10.23
CA THR A 48 44.10 27.12 -11.60
C THR A 48 42.61 26.76 -11.64
N ILE A 49 42.22 25.65 -11.00
CA ILE A 49 40.82 25.25 -10.90
C ILE A 49 40.03 26.18 -9.97
N GLU A 50 40.64 26.61 -8.86
CA GLU A 50 40.00 27.57 -7.94
C GLU A 50 39.73 28.91 -8.61
N ASN A 51 40.66 29.41 -9.42
CA ASN A 51 40.48 30.64 -10.17
C ASN A 51 39.34 30.47 -11.18
N ALA A 52 39.34 29.39 -11.98
CA ALA A 52 38.27 29.11 -12.94
C ALA A 52 36.87 29.12 -12.29
N ILE A 53 36.74 28.62 -11.06
CA ILE A 53 35.47 28.58 -10.31
C ILE A 53 35.16 29.91 -9.59
N LYS A 54 36.17 30.65 -9.12
CA LYS A 54 36.00 31.95 -8.43
C LYS A 54 35.48 33.04 -9.35
N TYR A 55 35.72 32.97 -10.65
CA TYR A 55 35.31 33.99 -11.62
C TYR A 55 33.79 34.09 -11.87
N LYS A 56 32.94 33.45 -11.03
CA LYS A 56 31.47 33.68 -11.00
C LYS A 56 31.09 35.02 -10.33
N GLY A 57 32.05 35.77 -9.75
CA GLY A 57 31.74 36.86 -8.82
C GLY A 57 32.29 38.27 -9.06
N ASP A 58 33.31 38.53 -9.90
CA ASP A 58 33.98 39.85 -9.79
C ASP A 58 34.79 40.35 -11.01
N LEU A 59 34.35 40.10 -12.24
CA LEU A 59 34.92 40.79 -13.41
C LEU A 59 33.82 41.33 -14.31
N ALA A 60 33.66 42.65 -14.23
CA ALA A 60 33.21 43.46 -15.33
C ALA A 60 34.06 43.16 -16.58
N GLU A 61 33.38 42.98 -17.71
CA GLU A 61 33.82 43.31 -19.06
C GLU A 61 35.24 42.87 -19.49
N ASN A 62 35.29 41.92 -20.45
CA ASN A 62 36.37 41.69 -21.44
C ASN A 62 37.19 40.38 -21.42
N TYR A 63 36.86 39.36 -20.63
CA TYR A 63 37.46 38.02 -20.84
C TYR A 63 36.43 36.91 -20.90
N ASN A 64 35.81 36.75 -22.07
CA ASN A 64 34.97 35.60 -22.41
C ASN A 64 35.87 34.38 -22.67
N THR A 65 36.41 33.79 -21.60
CA THR A 65 37.25 32.60 -21.72
C THR A 65 36.38 31.37 -21.97
N GLU A 66 36.91 30.41 -22.73
CA GLU A 66 36.24 29.13 -23.01
C GLU A 66 35.81 28.40 -21.72
N LEU A 67 36.62 28.50 -20.65
CA LEU A 67 36.29 28.00 -19.31
C LEU A 67 35.11 28.72 -18.66
N HIS A 68 34.98 30.04 -18.83
CA HIS A 68 33.85 30.80 -18.30
C HIS A 68 32.54 30.31 -18.94
N ASN A 69 32.53 30.10 -20.26
CA ASN A 69 31.36 29.60 -20.97
C ASN A 69 30.96 28.18 -20.56
N ILE A 70 31.93 27.32 -20.21
CA ILE A 70 31.66 25.95 -19.71
C ILE A 70 30.96 25.98 -18.33
N LEU A 71 31.24 26.99 -17.51
CA LEU A 71 30.81 27.05 -16.10
C LEU A 71 29.65 28.03 -15.84
N LYS A 72 29.36 28.92 -16.78
CA LYS A 72 28.27 29.91 -16.66
C LYS A 72 26.92 29.21 -16.46
N ASP A 73 26.10 29.75 -15.56
CA ASP A 73 24.72 29.30 -15.27
C ASP A 73 24.58 27.84 -14.76
N ARG A 74 25.68 27.21 -14.32
CA ARG A 74 25.65 25.86 -13.76
C ARG A 74 25.81 25.82 -12.25
N ASP A 75 25.22 24.77 -11.68
CA ASP A 75 25.56 24.29 -10.35
C ASP A 75 26.93 23.62 -10.38
N ILE A 76 27.86 24.15 -9.60
CA ILE A 76 29.25 23.68 -9.60
C ILE A 76 29.49 22.69 -8.47
N PHE A 77 28.86 22.92 -7.32
CA PHE A 77 29.16 22.18 -6.09
C PHE A 77 28.10 21.13 -5.78
N LEU A 78 28.56 19.98 -5.33
CA LEU A 78 27.72 18.91 -4.82
C LEU A 78 27.19 19.30 -3.44
N THR A 79 25.86 19.32 -3.30
CA THR A 79 25.13 19.58 -2.06
C THR A 79 24.09 18.50 -1.79
N ASP A 80 23.64 18.39 -0.54
CA ASP A 80 22.49 17.54 -0.18
C ASP A 80 21.16 18.20 -0.56
N LEU A 81 20.05 17.54 -0.19
CA LEU A 81 18.68 18.01 -0.44
C LEU A 81 18.33 19.32 0.31
N ALA A 82 19.11 19.71 1.32
CA ALA A 82 18.97 20.95 2.06
C ALA A 82 20.09 21.95 1.68
N GLU A 83 20.69 21.77 0.50
CA GLU A 83 21.75 22.62 -0.06
C GLU A 83 23.04 22.69 0.79
N ASN A 84 23.28 21.71 1.67
CA ASN A 84 24.50 21.66 2.47
C ASN A 84 25.63 20.93 1.74
N SER A 85 26.84 21.48 1.82
CA SER A 85 28.05 20.82 1.34
C SER A 85 28.47 19.65 2.24
N PRO A 86 29.18 18.64 1.72
CA PRO A 86 29.78 17.58 2.52
C PRO A 86 30.68 18.12 3.63
N ILE A 87 30.68 17.48 4.80
CA ILE A 87 31.50 17.86 5.95
C ILE A 87 32.58 16.79 6.19
N LYS A 88 33.84 17.22 6.28
CA LYS A 88 34.98 16.37 6.66
C LYS A 88 35.72 17.00 7.82
N LYS A 89 35.89 16.26 8.92
CA LYS A 89 36.53 16.74 10.17
C LYS A 89 35.96 18.09 10.65
N GLY A 90 34.63 18.24 10.60
CA GLY A 90 33.94 19.45 11.05
C GLY A 90 34.03 20.66 10.13
N LYS A 91 34.65 20.54 8.94
CA LYS A 91 34.75 21.62 7.95
C LYS A 91 33.99 21.28 6.68
N LYS A 92 33.31 22.26 6.09
CA LYS A 92 32.68 22.13 4.77
C LYS A 92 33.75 21.87 3.72
N VAL A 93 33.51 20.88 2.87
CA VAL A 93 34.38 20.49 1.77
C VAL A 93 33.71 20.86 0.46
N LYS A 94 34.47 21.48 -0.45
CA LYS A 94 33.99 21.84 -1.78
C LYS A 94 34.23 20.68 -2.75
N ILE A 95 33.16 19.98 -3.06
CA ILE A 95 33.14 18.88 -4.03
C ILE A 95 32.51 19.40 -5.31
N ILE A 96 33.19 19.21 -6.44
CA ILE A 96 32.71 19.66 -7.76
C ILE A 96 31.90 18.51 -8.38
N LEU A 97 30.74 18.83 -8.95
CA LEU A 97 29.85 17.84 -9.57
C LEU A 97 30.52 17.10 -10.74
N SER A 98 30.17 15.84 -10.93
CA SER A 98 30.74 14.93 -11.93
C SER A 98 30.69 15.45 -13.36
N ASP A 99 29.57 16.03 -13.76
CA ASP A 99 29.36 16.63 -15.08
C ASP A 99 30.32 17.82 -15.31
N VAL A 100 30.44 18.72 -14.33
CA VAL A 100 31.39 19.84 -14.36
C VAL A 100 32.83 19.34 -14.36
N CYS A 101 33.14 18.29 -13.60
CA CYS A 101 34.47 17.66 -13.62
C CYS A 101 34.80 17.09 -15.00
N ALA A 102 33.85 16.43 -15.66
CA ALA A 102 34.06 15.84 -16.98
C ALA A 102 34.40 16.91 -18.02
N ASP A 103 33.68 18.03 -18.02
CA ASP A 103 33.92 19.14 -18.96
C ASP A 103 35.26 19.82 -18.72
N LEU A 104 35.66 20.02 -17.45
CA LEU A 104 36.96 20.60 -17.13
C LEU A 104 38.11 19.66 -17.53
N ILE A 105 37.95 18.35 -17.32
CA ILE A 105 38.94 17.35 -17.76
C ILE A 105 39.04 17.32 -19.29
N LYS A 106 37.90 17.38 -19.99
CA LYS A 106 37.85 17.46 -21.45
C LYS A 106 38.56 18.72 -21.96
N TYR A 107 38.25 19.89 -21.41
CA TYR A 107 38.89 21.15 -21.77
C TYR A 107 40.42 21.07 -21.68
N TYR A 108 40.96 20.61 -20.54
CA TYR A 108 42.41 20.50 -20.40
C TYR A 108 43.01 19.40 -21.30
N ALA A 109 42.28 18.32 -21.59
CA ALA A 109 42.71 17.31 -22.55
C ALA A 109 42.85 17.90 -23.96
N GLU A 110 41.87 18.72 -24.39
CA GLU A 110 41.89 19.42 -25.68
C GLU A 110 43.01 20.46 -25.78
N LYS A 111 43.42 21.06 -24.65
CA LYS A 111 44.62 21.93 -24.57
C LYS A 111 45.95 21.15 -24.49
N GLY A 112 45.93 19.82 -24.63
CA GLY A 112 47.14 18.99 -24.70
C GLY A 112 47.70 18.54 -23.35
N TYR A 113 46.98 18.73 -22.24
CA TYR A 113 47.45 18.26 -20.93
C TYR A 113 47.36 16.72 -20.85
N GLN A 114 48.51 16.06 -20.81
CA GLN A 114 48.63 14.60 -20.87
C GLN A 114 47.91 13.89 -19.71
N LYS A 115 47.88 14.47 -18.51
CA LYS A 115 47.13 13.92 -17.36
C LYS A 115 45.62 14.00 -17.57
N ALA A 116 45.13 15.10 -18.15
CA ALA A 116 43.73 15.28 -18.48
C ALA A 116 43.30 14.29 -19.57
N MET A 117 44.11 14.11 -20.61
CA MET A 117 43.90 13.11 -21.65
C MET A 117 43.83 11.69 -21.08
N LYS A 118 44.79 11.30 -20.23
CA LYS A 118 44.77 9.99 -19.56
C LYS A 118 43.53 9.80 -18.68
N SER A 119 43.11 10.84 -17.97
CA SER A 119 41.90 10.80 -17.16
C SER A 119 40.65 10.65 -18.03
N ALA A 120 40.51 11.45 -19.09
CA ALA A 120 39.42 11.35 -20.06
C ALA A 120 39.33 9.95 -20.70
N LEU A 121 40.47 9.39 -21.12
CA LEU A 121 40.55 8.03 -21.66
C LEU A 121 40.12 6.96 -20.62
N ALA A 122 40.47 7.14 -19.35
CA ALA A 122 40.05 6.24 -18.28
C ALA A 122 38.52 6.22 -18.07
N PHE A 123 37.82 7.29 -18.44
CA PHE A 123 36.37 7.41 -18.30
C PHE A 123 35.61 7.10 -19.59
N MET A 124 36.28 7.07 -20.76
CA MET A 124 35.64 6.95 -22.07
C MET A 124 34.71 5.73 -22.20
N LYS A 125 35.03 4.62 -21.51
CA LYS A 125 34.25 3.38 -21.59
C LYS A 125 32.95 3.39 -20.79
N PHE A 126 32.89 4.13 -19.67
CA PHE A 126 31.81 3.99 -18.69
C PHE A 126 31.32 5.32 -18.08
N GLY A 127 31.95 6.44 -18.40
CA GLY A 127 31.66 7.76 -17.84
C GLY A 127 32.34 8.02 -16.48
N LEU A 128 32.54 9.31 -16.18
CA LEU A 128 33.18 9.75 -14.93
C LEU A 128 32.36 9.37 -13.70
N GLU A 129 31.03 9.38 -13.79
CA GLU A 129 30.15 9.01 -12.69
C GLU A 129 30.33 7.55 -12.27
N ARG A 130 30.37 6.62 -13.23
CA ARG A 130 30.60 5.19 -12.95
C ARG A 130 31.99 4.96 -12.36
N TYR A 131 32.99 5.71 -12.81
CA TYR A 131 34.31 5.69 -12.19
C TYR A 131 34.25 6.13 -10.72
N ILE A 132 33.55 7.22 -10.41
CA ILE A 132 33.36 7.71 -9.02
C ILE A 132 32.62 6.67 -8.16
N TYR A 133 31.56 6.04 -8.68
CA TYR A 133 30.83 4.99 -7.96
C TYR A 133 31.71 3.79 -7.64
N ALA A 134 32.48 3.30 -8.62
CA ALA A 134 33.41 2.20 -8.41
C ALA A 134 34.44 2.57 -7.33
N LYS A 135 34.92 3.82 -7.33
CA LYS A 135 35.85 4.31 -6.31
C LYS A 135 35.22 4.40 -4.93
N VAL A 136 33.94 4.76 -4.77
CA VAL A 136 33.30 4.81 -3.45
C VAL A 136 32.68 3.48 -3.00
N GLY A 137 32.90 2.39 -3.74
CA GLY A 137 32.34 1.08 -3.42
C GLY A 137 30.83 0.99 -3.65
N MET A 138 30.28 1.83 -4.52
CA MET A 138 28.88 1.78 -4.94
C MET A 138 28.79 1.08 -6.29
N ILE A 139 27.94 0.06 -6.38
CA ILE A 139 27.62 -0.63 -7.64
C ILE A 139 26.32 -0.02 -8.15
N ARG A 140 26.36 0.81 -9.21
CA ARG A 140 25.16 1.00 -10.04
C ARG A 140 25.02 -0.24 -10.92
N PRO A 141 23.80 -0.77 -11.13
CA PRO A 141 23.56 -1.90 -12.01
C PRO A 141 24.09 -1.64 -13.43
N GLN A 142 24.69 -2.67 -14.01
CA GLN A 142 25.60 -2.56 -15.14
C GLN A 142 24.95 -2.15 -16.47
N GLU A 143 23.64 -2.25 -16.65
CA GLU A 143 22.95 -1.81 -17.86
C GLU A 143 21.60 -1.18 -17.47
N SER A 144 21.39 0.07 -17.90
CA SER A 144 20.09 0.74 -17.81
C SER A 144 19.74 1.31 -19.17
N ILE A 145 18.47 1.22 -19.54
CA ILE A 145 17.93 1.88 -20.72
C ILE A 145 16.93 2.91 -20.21
N ALA A 146 17.07 4.15 -20.68
CA ALA A 146 16.09 5.19 -20.46
C ALA A 146 14.83 4.83 -21.27
N ILE A 147 13.76 4.46 -20.57
CA ILE A 147 12.44 4.23 -21.16
C ILE A 147 11.47 5.19 -20.48
N GLN A 148 10.81 6.05 -21.26
CA GLN A 148 9.93 7.09 -20.74
C GLN A 148 10.60 7.97 -19.65
N GLU A 149 11.86 8.35 -19.88
CA GLU A 149 12.67 9.17 -18.93
C GLU A 149 13.00 8.47 -17.58
N ILE A 150 12.73 7.16 -17.47
CA ILE A 150 13.10 6.33 -16.31
C ILE A 150 14.19 5.35 -16.73
N ASP A 151 15.32 5.37 -16.00
CA ASP A 151 16.43 4.42 -16.19
C ASP A 151 16.11 3.07 -15.51
N TYR A 152 15.45 2.16 -16.23
CA TYR A 152 15.19 0.81 -15.71
C TYR A 152 16.49 0.02 -15.59
N LEU A 153 16.60 -0.81 -14.54
CA LEU A 153 17.72 -1.73 -14.36
C LEU A 153 17.48 -2.98 -15.22
N ILE A 154 18.46 -3.39 -16.02
CA ILE A 154 18.27 -4.45 -17.01
C ILE A 154 19.32 -5.55 -16.84
N ALA A 155 18.89 -6.79 -17.07
CA ALA A 155 19.78 -7.92 -17.28
C ALA A 155 19.30 -8.72 -18.49
N THR A 156 20.22 -9.08 -19.38
CA THR A 156 19.91 -9.86 -20.58
C THR A 156 20.62 -11.21 -20.53
N GLU A 157 19.88 -12.29 -20.77
CA GLU A 157 20.41 -13.65 -20.80
C GLU A 157 20.06 -14.33 -22.13
N THR A 158 21.03 -15.01 -22.75
CA THR A 158 20.77 -15.87 -23.89
C THR A 158 20.35 -17.26 -23.41
N VAL A 159 19.16 -17.70 -23.83
CA VAL A 159 18.57 -18.99 -23.45
C VAL A 159 18.42 -19.90 -24.66
N GLN A 160 18.67 -21.20 -24.50
CA GLN A 160 18.34 -22.18 -25.53
C GLN A 160 16.83 -22.43 -25.56
N VAL A 161 16.17 -22.12 -26.67
CA VAL A 161 14.72 -22.28 -26.87
C VAL A 161 14.37 -23.66 -27.43
N ASN A 162 15.21 -24.22 -28.31
CA ASN A 162 15.19 -25.63 -28.68
C ASN A 162 16.61 -26.06 -29.11
N ALA A 163 16.77 -27.29 -29.64
CA ALA A 163 18.09 -27.82 -30.03
C ALA A 163 18.85 -26.98 -31.08
N ILE A 164 18.15 -26.09 -31.79
CA ILE A 164 18.70 -25.31 -32.92
C ILE A 164 18.60 -23.80 -32.67
N LYS A 165 17.66 -23.34 -31.83
CA LYS A 165 17.33 -21.92 -31.64
C LYS A 165 17.69 -21.44 -30.23
N THR A 166 18.44 -20.35 -30.15
CA THR A 166 18.60 -19.51 -28.96
C THR A 166 17.66 -18.29 -29.02
N GLY A 167 17.35 -17.72 -27.86
CA GLY A 167 16.58 -16.49 -27.72
C GLY A 167 17.18 -15.62 -26.63
N GLU A 168 16.88 -14.33 -26.65
CA GLU A 168 17.30 -13.40 -25.60
C GLU A 168 16.15 -13.15 -24.63
N VAL A 169 16.47 -13.13 -23.35
CA VAL A 169 15.53 -12.87 -22.27
C VAL A 169 15.99 -11.62 -21.56
N VAL A 170 15.15 -10.60 -21.58
CA VAL A 170 15.43 -9.31 -20.94
C VAL A 170 14.61 -9.21 -19.66
N PHE A 171 15.31 -9.05 -18.55
CA PHE A 171 14.79 -8.84 -17.20
C PHE A 171 14.88 -7.36 -16.86
N LEU A 172 13.84 -6.79 -16.25
CA LEU A 172 13.79 -5.38 -15.88
C LEU A 172 13.36 -5.20 -14.42
N THR A 173 13.97 -4.22 -13.75
CA THR A 173 13.57 -3.76 -12.41
C THR A 173 13.50 -2.23 -12.38
N HIS A 174 12.37 -1.69 -11.92
CA HIS A 174 12.20 -0.27 -11.69
C HIS A 174 13.07 0.18 -10.50
N PRO A 175 14.00 1.13 -10.67
CA PRO A 175 15.03 1.43 -9.66
C PRO A 175 14.48 2.07 -8.36
N LYS A 176 13.33 2.75 -8.42
CA LYS A 176 12.70 3.39 -7.24
C LYS A 176 11.72 2.49 -6.49
N THR A 177 10.85 1.77 -7.20
CA THR A 177 9.79 0.94 -6.61
C THR A 177 10.24 -0.50 -6.36
N GLY A 178 11.22 -0.99 -7.13
CA GLY A 178 11.61 -2.41 -7.13
C GLY A 178 10.69 -3.30 -7.96
N ASP A 179 9.69 -2.74 -8.63
CA ASP A 179 8.78 -3.50 -9.50
C ASP A 179 9.57 -4.16 -10.63
N SER A 180 9.35 -5.44 -10.82
CA SER A 180 10.17 -6.28 -11.68
C SER A 180 9.34 -6.97 -12.75
N GLY A 181 9.96 -7.30 -13.88
CA GLY A 181 9.26 -7.93 -15.00
C GLY A 181 10.19 -8.54 -16.04
N ILE A 182 9.60 -9.24 -17.00
CA ILE A 182 10.29 -9.89 -18.12
C ILE A 182 9.71 -9.34 -19.42
N ALA A 183 10.57 -9.00 -20.38
CA ALA A 183 10.13 -8.62 -21.72
C ALA A 183 9.31 -9.75 -22.36
N LEU A 184 8.26 -9.39 -23.08
CA LEU A 184 7.28 -10.32 -23.65
C LEU A 184 7.93 -11.37 -24.56
N GLU A 185 8.89 -10.97 -25.39
CA GLU A 185 9.67 -11.84 -26.26
C GLU A 185 10.54 -12.83 -25.47
N GLY A 186 11.13 -12.35 -24.39
CA GLY A 186 11.91 -13.17 -23.45
C GLY A 186 11.03 -14.21 -22.77
N LEU A 187 9.87 -13.80 -22.24
CA LEU A 187 8.92 -14.71 -21.61
C LEU A 187 8.43 -15.79 -22.60
N ALA A 188 8.23 -15.44 -23.86
CA ALA A 188 7.90 -16.40 -24.92
C ALA A 188 9.03 -17.42 -25.16
N CYS A 189 10.29 -17.02 -25.05
CA CYS A 189 11.45 -17.91 -25.10
C CYS A 189 11.47 -18.88 -23.91
N LEU A 190 11.25 -18.37 -22.69
CA LEU A 190 11.14 -19.17 -21.47
C LEU A 190 10.01 -20.21 -21.54
N CYS A 191 8.91 -19.86 -22.23
CA CYS A 191 7.79 -20.75 -22.51
C CYS A 191 8.04 -21.72 -23.69
N GLY A 192 9.30 -22.04 -24.01
CA GLY A 192 9.67 -22.98 -25.07
C GLY A 192 9.42 -22.46 -26.49
N GLY A 193 9.49 -21.15 -26.69
CA GLY A 193 9.27 -20.50 -27.99
C GLY A 193 7.79 -20.40 -28.35
N ALA A 194 6.95 -20.09 -27.36
CA ALA A 194 5.55 -19.72 -27.58
C ALA A 194 5.41 -18.54 -28.55
N SER A 195 4.26 -18.43 -29.22
CA SER A 195 3.99 -17.20 -29.98
C SER A 195 3.79 -16.06 -29.00
N VAL A 196 4.45 -14.93 -29.27
CA VAL A 196 4.37 -13.68 -28.49
C VAL A 196 2.91 -13.29 -28.22
N GLN A 197 2.06 -13.32 -29.26
CA GLN A 197 0.62 -13.04 -29.17
C GLN A 197 -0.14 -13.98 -28.22
N ARG A 198 0.25 -15.27 -28.16
CA ARG A 198 -0.38 -16.22 -27.24
C ARG A 198 0.01 -15.93 -25.79
N ILE A 199 1.28 -15.60 -25.55
CA ILE A 199 1.77 -15.23 -24.23
C ILE A 199 1.13 -13.92 -23.76
N GLN A 200 0.99 -12.95 -24.66
CA GLN A 200 0.32 -11.69 -24.37
C GLN A 200 -1.14 -11.89 -23.95
N LYS A 201 -1.95 -12.59 -24.77
CA LYS A 201 -3.35 -12.91 -24.44
C LYS A 201 -3.48 -13.68 -23.14
N LEU A 202 -2.53 -14.58 -22.86
CA LEU A 202 -2.53 -15.35 -21.63
C LEU A 202 -2.22 -14.46 -20.42
N ALA A 203 -1.27 -13.53 -20.52
CA ALA A 203 -0.99 -12.55 -19.48
C ALA A 203 -2.20 -11.64 -19.20
N GLU A 204 -2.87 -11.15 -20.25
CA GLU A 204 -4.11 -10.35 -20.16
C GLU A 204 -5.28 -11.12 -19.52
N SER A 205 -5.31 -12.45 -19.63
CA SER A 205 -6.34 -13.27 -18.97
C SER A 205 -6.14 -13.41 -17.46
N PHE A 206 -4.94 -13.13 -16.97
CA PHE A 206 -4.57 -13.25 -15.56
C PHE A 206 -4.67 -11.94 -14.78
N ASP A 207 -4.43 -10.81 -15.45
CA ASP A 207 -4.51 -9.47 -14.84
C ASP A 207 -5.04 -8.49 -15.88
N THR A 208 -5.98 -7.62 -15.47
CA THR A 208 -6.52 -6.53 -16.29
C THR A 208 -5.47 -5.45 -16.62
N ALA A 209 -4.35 -5.39 -15.88
CA ALA A 209 -3.22 -4.50 -16.12
C ALA A 209 -1.88 -5.27 -15.99
N PRO A 210 -1.56 -6.19 -16.92
CA PRO A 210 -0.48 -7.16 -16.77
C PRO A 210 0.92 -6.58 -17.04
N TYR A 211 0.98 -5.37 -17.61
CA TYR A 211 2.23 -4.76 -18.06
C TYR A 211 2.88 -3.90 -16.98
N LEU A 212 4.18 -4.08 -16.81
CA LEU A 212 5.05 -3.13 -16.11
C LEU A 212 5.42 -1.97 -17.04
N LEU A 213 5.53 -2.25 -18.33
CA LEU A 213 5.84 -1.30 -19.39
C LEU A 213 5.14 -1.74 -20.67
N ASP A 214 4.48 -0.81 -21.35
CA ASP A 214 3.87 -1.02 -22.65
C ASP A 214 4.24 0.16 -23.57
N THR A 215 5.23 -0.06 -24.44
CA THR A 215 5.73 0.93 -25.39
C THR A 215 5.92 0.29 -26.76
N GLU A 216 5.92 1.11 -27.82
CA GLU A 216 6.15 0.64 -29.20
C GLU A 216 7.47 -0.13 -29.38
N LYS A 217 8.46 0.10 -28.51
CA LYS A 217 9.78 -0.53 -28.58
C LYS A 217 9.90 -1.77 -27.71
N GLN A 218 9.16 -1.85 -26.60
CA GLN A 218 9.31 -2.93 -25.63
C GLN A 218 8.06 -3.07 -24.76
N ILE A 219 7.58 -4.31 -24.64
CA ILE A 219 6.49 -4.72 -23.75
C ILE A 219 7.08 -5.60 -22.64
N VAL A 220 6.82 -5.24 -21.39
CA VAL A 220 7.32 -5.95 -20.20
C VAL A 220 6.16 -6.36 -19.33
N ILE A 221 6.05 -7.66 -19.06
CA ILE A 221 5.02 -8.23 -18.19
C ILE A 221 5.52 -8.22 -16.74
N LYS A 222 4.65 -7.87 -15.79
CA LYS A 222 4.97 -7.87 -14.35
C LYS A 222 5.39 -9.27 -13.87
N ALA A 223 6.34 -9.34 -12.95
CA ALA A 223 6.91 -10.59 -12.44
C ALA A 223 5.85 -11.59 -11.92
N ASN A 224 4.88 -11.13 -11.14
CA ASN A 224 3.79 -11.98 -10.65
C ASN A 224 2.95 -12.60 -11.79
N VAL A 225 2.70 -11.83 -12.85
CA VAL A 225 1.99 -12.32 -14.05
C VAL A 225 2.88 -13.26 -14.87
N CYS A 226 4.19 -12.99 -14.98
CA CYS A 226 5.14 -13.91 -15.60
C CYS A 226 5.15 -15.28 -14.91
N GLU A 227 5.07 -15.31 -13.59
CA GLU A 227 5.00 -16.54 -12.80
C GLU A 227 3.74 -17.36 -13.13
N GLN A 228 2.58 -16.70 -13.18
CA GLN A 228 1.30 -17.35 -13.53
C GLN A 228 1.31 -17.89 -14.97
N VAL A 229 1.88 -17.12 -15.91
CA VAL A 229 2.07 -17.56 -17.30
C VAL A 229 2.95 -18.82 -17.36
N LEU A 230 4.09 -18.83 -16.68
CA LEU A 230 4.99 -19.99 -16.66
C LEU A 230 4.33 -21.21 -16.00
N GLN A 231 3.60 -21.03 -14.90
CA GLN A 231 2.81 -22.09 -14.26
C GLN A 231 1.74 -22.68 -15.21
N HIS A 232 1.04 -21.85 -15.97
CA HIS A 232 0.06 -22.31 -16.94
C HIS A 232 0.69 -23.06 -18.11
N VAL A 233 1.83 -22.58 -18.65
CA VAL A 233 2.53 -23.27 -19.73
C VAL A 233 3.16 -24.58 -19.24
N ALA A 234 3.65 -24.62 -17.99
CA ALA A 234 4.15 -25.82 -17.33
C ALA A 234 3.09 -26.92 -17.21
N THR A 235 1.80 -26.58 -17.14
CA THR A 235 0.72 -27.57 -17.05
C THR A 235 0.13 -27.99 -18.40
N THR A 236 0.52 -27.34 -19.50
CA THR A 236 -0.06 -27.56 -20.84
C THR A 236 0.96 -28.14 -21.84
N LYS A 237 0.56 -29.17 -22.61
CA LYS A 237 1.40 -29.74 -23.70
C LYS A 237 1.41 -28.80 -24.92
N PRO A 238 2.49 -28.74 -25.74
CA PRO A 238 3.72 -29.56 -25.72
C PRO A 238 4.95 -28.89 -25.06
N ARG A 239 4.87 -27.63 -24.63
CA ARG A 239 6.02 -26.81 -24.19
C ARG A 239 6.29 -26.80 -22.67
N ARG A 240 5.68 -27.75 -21.97
CA ARG A 240 5.72 -27.95 -20.51
C ARG A 240 7.11 -27.92 -19.88
N LYS A 241 8.05 -28.75 -20.36
CA LYS A 241 9.33 -28.98 -19.66
C LYS A 241 10.17 -27.71 -19.48
N LYS A 242 10.27 -26.86 -20.51
CA LYS A 242 11.06 -25.62 -20.43
C LYS A 242 10.45 -24.58 -19.50
N ALA A 243 9.12 -24.48 -19.51
CA ALA A 243 8.42 -23.59 -18.59
C ALA A 243 8.58 -24.07 -17.14
N GLU A 244 8.54 -25.38 -16.88
CA GLU A 244 8.81 -25.97 -15.56
C GLU A 244 10.24 -25.67 -15.08
N GLU A 245 11.24 -25.86 -15.93
CA GLU A 245 12.66 -25.57 -15.62
C GLU A 245 12.86 -24.09 -15.24
N TRP A 246 12.36 -23.17 -16.07
CA TRP A 246 12.52 -21.74 -15.80
C TRP A 246 11.69 -21.22 -14.63
N LEU A 247 10.52 -21.82 -14.39
CA LEU A 247 9.75 -21.53 -13.18
C LEU A 247 10.54 -21.89 -11.92
N GLN A 248 11.27 -23.01 -11.92
CA GLN A 248 12.14 -23.38 -10.80
C GLN A 248 13.33 -22.43 -10.65
N ILE A 249 14.00 -22.08 -11.77
CA ILE A 249 15.16 -21.17 -11.77
C ILE A 249 14.79 -19.78 -11.25
N LEU A 250 13.60 -19.31 -11.60
CA LEU A 250 13.17 -17.96 -11.27
C LEU A 250 12.43 -17.87 -9.94
N ASN A 251 12.09 -18.96 -9.26
CA ASN A 251 11.37 -18.91 -7.99
C ASN A 251 12.28 -18.49 -6.80
N PRO A 252 11.94 -17.44 -6.01
CA PRO A 252 10.80 -16.53 -6.16
C PRO A 252 11.03 -15.46 -7.23
N MET A 253 10.04 -15.30 -8.12
CA MET A 253 10.16 -14.57 -9.40
C MET A 253 10.77 -13.18 -9.25
N VAL A 254 10.22 -12.39 -8.34
CA VAL A 254 10.68 -11.01 -8.09
C VAL A 254 12.12 -10.97 -7.61
N ALA A 255 12.49 -11.78 -6.61
CA ALA A 255 13.84 -11.76 -6.05
C ALA A 255 14.89 -12.24 -7.08
N SER A 256 14.54 -13.24 -7.88
CA SER A 256 15.41 -13.80 -8.92
C SER A 256 15.67 -12.80 -10.05
N ILE A 257 14.67 -11.98 -10.42
CA ILE A 257 14.81 -10.87 -11.36
C ILE A 257 15.63 -9.73 -10.75
N GLN A 258 15.34 -9.35 -9.50
CA GLN A 258 16.07 -8.31 -8.78
C GLN A 258 17.56 -8.66 -8.62
N GLN A 259 17.87 -9.93 -8.33
CA GLN A 259 19.25 -10.41 -8.25
C GLN A 259 19.97 -10.29 -9.60
N ARG A 260 19.34 -10.71 -10.70
CA ARG A 260 19.90 -10.60 -12.06
C ARG A 260 20.14 -9.16 -12.47
N THR A 261 19.17 -8.29 -12.17
CA THR A 261 19.25 -6.83 -12.41
C THR A 261 20.11 -6.11 -11.38
N GLN A 262 20.76 -6.83 -10.45
CA GLN A 262 21.63 -6.31 -9.39
C GLN A 262 20.95 -5.21 -8.55
N TYR A 263 19.63 -5.32 -8.34
CA TYR A 263 18.86 -4.42 -7.49
C TYR A 263 19.18 -4.69 -6.01
N HIS A 264 19.70 -3.67 -5.31
CA HIS A 264 20.05 -3.77 -3.89
C HIS A 264 18.93 -3.15 -3.04
N ILE A 265 18.25 -3.99 -2.26
CA ILE A 265 17.23 -3.59 -1.30
C ILE A 265 17.87 -2.67 -0.24
N LYS A 266 17.17 -1.58 0.14
CA LYS A 266 17.52 -0.75 1.31
C LYS A 266 17.78 -1.69 2.50
N SER A 267 18.97 -1.65 3.10
CA SER A 267 19.20 -2.35 4.36
C SER A 267 18.31 -1.72 5.43
N GLN A 268 17.17 -2.35 5.73
CA GLN A 268 16.37 -2.05 6.90
C GLN A 268 17.17 -2.52 8.12
N ALA A 269 17.85 -1.59 8.78
CA ALA A 269 18.12 -1.76 10.19
C ALA A 269 16.80 -1.44 10.91
N ASP A 270 16.32 -2.42 11.69
CA ASP A 270 15.23 -2.36 12.67
C ASP A 270 13.79 -2.80 12.23
N ASP A 271 13.65 -4.02 11.69
CA ASP A 271 12.34 -4.58 11.26
C ASP A 271 11.95 -5.92 11.93
N SER A 272 12.58 -6.29 13.05
CA SER A 272 12.25 -7.54 13.77
C SER A 272 10.74 -7.69 14.14
N PRO A 273 10.03 -6.62 14.58
CA PRO A 273 8.59 -6.72 14.88
C PRO A 273 7.70 -6.79 13.62
N LEU A 274 8.12 -6.14 12.54
CA LEU A 274 7.37 -6.05 11.29
C LEU A 274 7.46 -7.36 10.49
N ILE A 275 8.61 -8.04 10.51
CA ILE A 275 8.78 -9.37 9.90
C ILE A 275 7.92 -10.41 10.63
N ALA A 276 7.84 -10.34 11.96
CA ALA A 276 6.97 -11.22 12.75
C ALA A 276 5.48 -10.97 12.44
N GLN A 277 5.07 -9.71 12.31
CA GLN A 277 3.71 -9.38 11.86
C GLN A 277 3.42 -9.82 10.43
N LEU A 278 4.40 -9.70 9.53
CA LEU A 278 4.27 -10.11 8.14
C LEU A 278 4.09 -11.64 8.01
N GLU A 279 4.87 -12.42 8.75
CA GLU A 279 4.72 -13.88 8.79
C GLU A 279 3.38 -14.30 9.42
N GLN A 280 2.97 -13.63 10.51
CA GLN A 280 1.66 -13.86 11.11
C GLN A 280 0.51 -13.52 10.14
N LEU A 281 0.67 -12.47 9.32
CA LEU A 281 -0.30 -12.09 8.30
C LEU A 281 -0.31 -13.06 7.12
N LYS A 282 0.84 -13.57 6.68
CA LYS A 282 0.93 -14.59 5.62
C LYS A 282 0.29 -15.90 6.04
N GLU A 283 0.55 -16.34 7.27
CA GLU A 283 -0.04 -17.54 7.84
C GLU A 283 -1.56 -17.41 7.95
N LYS A 284 -2.05 -16.24 8.40
CA LYS A 284 -3.48 -15.93 8.42
C LYS A 284 -4.08 -15.89 7.01
N ASN A 285 -3.36 -15.38 6.01
CA ASN A 285 -3.81 -15.35 4.61
C ASN A 285 -3.89 -16.76 4.01
N ALA A 286 -2.87 -17.60 4.25
CA ALA A 286 -2.87 -19.00 3.81
C ALA A 286 -4.02 -19.79 4.47
N TYR A 287 -4.27 -19.56 5.77
CA TYR A 287 -5.41 -20.13 6.48
C TYR A 287 -6.75 -19.67 5.86
N LEU A 288 -6.91 -18.38 5.56
CA LEU A 288 -8.13 -17.86 4.93
C LEU A 288 -8.33 -18.36 3.50
N GLN A 289 -7.27 -18.49 2.70
CA GLN A 289 -7.31 -19.06 1.35
C GLN A 289 -7.67 -20.55 1.38
N ALA A 290 -7.09 -21.31 2.31
CA ALA A 290 -7.46 -22.71 2.51
C ALA A 290 -8.92 -22.84 2.98
N ARG A 291 -9.41 -21.92 3.82
CA ARG A 291 -10.80 -21.91 4.25
C ARG A 291 -11.76 -21.52 3.13
N LEU A 292 -11.40 -20.55 2.27
CA LEU A 292 -12.14 -20.23 1.04
C LEU A 292 -12.23 -21.44 0.10
N ALA A 293 -11.12 -22.13 -0.17
CA ALA A 293 -11.10 -23.33 -0.99
C ALA A 293 -11.91 -24.50 -0.38
N ALA A 294 -11.91 -24.61 0.96
CA ALA A 294 -12.73 -25.59 1.67
C ALA A 294 -14.23 -25.22 1.70
N LEU A 295 -14.57 -23.94 1.56
CA LEU A 295 -15.95 -23.49 1.40
C LEU A 295 -16.50 -23.84 0.02
N ASP A 296 -15.68 -23.82 -1.03
CA ASP A 296 -16.12 -24.14 -2.39
C ASP A 296 -16.59 -25.58 -2.59
N HIS A 297 -16.03 -26.58 -1.90
CA HIS A 297 -16.33 -28.00 -2.17
C HIS A 297 -17.76 -28.46 -1.84
N ASP A 298 -18.49 -27.78 -0.93
CA ASP A 298 -19.92 -28.07 -0.63
C ASP A 298 -20.89 -27.16 -1.41
N HIS A 299 -20.41 -26.01 -1.92
CA HIS A 299 -21.24 -25.04 -2.63
C HIS A 299 -21.56 -25.49 -4.07
N ASP A 300 -20.74 -26.37 -4.66
CA ASP A 300 -20.86 -26.74 -6.07
C ASP A 300 -22.20 -27.38 -6.45
N LEU A 301 -22.83 -28.17 -5.58
CA LEU A 301 -24.12 -28.83 -5.89
C LEU A 301 -25.32 -27.87 -5.84
N TRP A 302 -25.37 -26.94 -4.88
CA TRP A 302 -26.48 -25.99 -4.76
C TRP A 302 -26.37 -24.84 -5.76
N MET A 303 -25.14 -24.39 -6.02
CA MET A 303 -24.86 -23.39 -7.04
C MET A 303 -25.17 -23.92 -8.45
N GLN A 304 -25.06 -25.25 -8.69
CA GLN A 304 -25.54 -25.86 -9.93
C GLN A 304 -27.05 -25.69 -10.14
N TRP A 305 -27.87 -25.82 -9.08
CA TRP A 305 -29.32 -25.60 -9.18
C TRP A 305 -29.68 -24.12 -9.43
N HIS A 306 -29.02 -23.18 -8.76
CA HIS A 306 -29.24 -21.74 -9.02
C HIS A 306 -28.83 -21.36 -10.45
N ARG A 307 -27.70 -21.87 -10.93
CA ARG A 307 -27.25 -21.69 -12.31
C ARG A 307 -28.22 -22.30 -13.32
N LEU A 308 -28.71 -23.52 -13.09
CA LEU A 308 -29.71 -24.16 -13.95
C LEU A 308 -31.01 -23.36 -14.00
N LEU A 309 -31.51 -22.88 -12.86
CA LEU A 309 -32.68 -22.01 -12.81
C LEU A 309 -32.46 -20.73 -13.61
N GLY A 310 -31.33 -20.05 -13.41
CA GLY A 310 -30.99 -18.83 -14.15
C GLY A 310 -30.88 -19.04 -15.65
N GLN A 311 -30.32 -20.17 -16.09
CA GLN A 311 -30.23 -20.53 -17.50
C GLN A 311 -31.59 -20.82 -18.12
N ILE A 312 -32.45 -21.59 -17.43
CA ILE A 312 -33.83 -21.85 -17.88
C ILE A 312 -34.61 -20.54 -17.98
N LEU A 313 -34.49 -19.66 -16.97
CA LEU A 313 -35.17 -18.37 -16.97
C LEU A 313 -34.67 -17.46 -18.10
N LEU A 314 -33.35 -17.40 -18.32
CA LEU A 314 -32.76 -16.67 -19.44
C LEU A 314 -33.31 -17.19 -20.78
N LEU A 315 -33.36 -18.51 -20.98
CA LEU A 315 -33.91 -19.11 -22.20
C LEU A 315 -35.39 -18.76 -22.41
N LEU A 316 -36.21 -18.85 -21.36
CA LEU A 316 -37.62 -18.47 -21.42
C LEU A 316 -37.80 -17.00 -21.82
N LEU A 317 -36.99 -16.10 -21.26
CA LEU A 317 -37.08 -14.67 -21.52
C LEU A 317 -36.44 -14.27 -22.88
N TYR A 318 -35.45 -15.02 -23.36
CA TYR A 318 -34.75 -14.78 -24.64
C TYR A 318 -35.66 -14.92 -25.87
N HIS A 319 -36.70 -15.76 -25.77
CA HIS A 319 -37.69 -15.98 -26.83
C HIS A 319 -38.73 -14.86 -26.95
N LEU A 320 -38.72 -13.85 -26.07
CA LEU A 320 -39.67 -12.74 -26.13
C LEU A 320 -39.20 -11.67 -27.13
N PRO A 321 -40.11 -11.03 -27.89
CA PRO A 321 -39.76 -10.20 -29.06
C PRO A 321 -38.90 -8.97 -28.76
N GLU A 322 -38.98 -8.44 -27.55
CA GLU A 322 -38.34 -7.17 -27.16
C GLU A 322 -37.16 -7.34 -26.18
N ARG A 323 -36.98 -8.55 -25.63
CA ARG A 323 -35.90 -8.90 -24.68
C ARG A 323 -35.53 -7.81 -23.64
N PRO A 324 -36.48 -7.24 -22.89
CA PRO A 324 -36.19 -6.11 -22.00
C PRO A 324 -35.47 -6.50 -20.68
N TRP A 325 -35.16 -7.79 -20.46
CA TRP A 325 -34.62 -8.29 -19.20
C TRP A 325 -33.24 -8.92 -19.36
N ASP A 326 -32.32 -8.56 -18.46
CA ASP A 326 -31.04 -9.24 -18.25
C ASP A 326 -31.14 -10.15 -17.02
N VAL A 327 -30.57 -11.35 -17.10
CA VAL A 327 -30.63 -12.37 -16.03
C VAL A 327 -29.21 -12.65 -15.56
N GLN A 328 -28.90 -12.25 -14.33
CA GLN A 328 -27.62 -12.51 -13.69
C GLN A 328 -27.84 -13.43 -12.48
N THR A 329 -27.00 -14.46 -12.35
CA THR A 329 -27.04 -15.40 -11.22
C THR A 329 -25.91 -15.10 -10.24
N GLU A 330 -26.20 -15.22 -8.93
CA GLU A 330 -25.17 -15.21 -7.88
C GLU A 330 -24.35 -13.90 -7.82
N VAL A 331 -24.99 -12.76 -8.10
CA VAL A 331 -24.35 -11.43 -8.10
C VAL A 331 -23.91 -11.03 -6.69
N ASN A 332 -22.64 -10.65 -6.54
CA ASN A 332 -22.15 -10.01 -5.33
C ASN A 332 -22.60 -8.55 -5.26
N VAL A 333 -23.43 -8.23 -4.28
CA VAL A 333 -24.04 -6.90 -4.09
C VAL A 333 -23.25 -5.97 -3.15
N SER A 334 -22.13 -6.42 -2.59
CA SER A 334 -21.35 -5.68 -1.59
C SER A 334 -20.42 -4.60 -2.17
N LYS A 335 -20.83 -3.91 -3.24
CA LYS A 335 -20.00 -2.91 -3.95
C LYS A 335 -19.66 -1.67 -3.09
N HIS A 336 -20.38 -1.45 -2.00
CA HIS A 336 -20.14 -0.38 -1.03
C HIS A 336 -19.80 -0.96 0.34
N LEU A 337 -19.03 -0.20 1.14
CA LEU A 337 -18.69 -0.57 2.50
C LEU A 337 -19.96 -0.59 3.36
N GLN A 338 -20.36 -1.77 3.81
CA GLN A 338 -21.49 -1.95 4.73
C GLN A 338 -20.92 -2.17 6.14
N LEU A 339 -21.07 -1.16 7.01
CA LEU A 339 -20.57 -1.19 8.38
C LEU A 339 -21.73 -1.29 9.37
N LEU A 340 -21.66 -2.28 10.25
CA LEU A 340 -22.45 -2.32 11.47
C LEU A 340 -21.89 -1.30 12.46
N ASP A 341 -22.77 -0.53 13.12
CA ASP A 341 -22.33 0.52 14.05
C ASP A 341 -21.57 -0.07 15.25
N LEU A 342 -22.10 -1.13 15.89
CA LEU A 342 -21.44 -1.78 17.02
C LEU A 342 -21.68 -3.30 17.04
N LEU A 343 -20.60 -4.05 17.35
CA LEU A 343 -20.62 -5.48 17.64
C LEU A 343 -19.96 -5.75 18.99
N VAL A 344 -20.70 -6.36 19.91
CA VAL A 344 -20.18 -6.81 21.21
C VAL A 344 -20.09 -8.33 21.22
N ILE A 345 -18.89 -8.84 21.53
CA ILE A 345 -18.61 -10.29 21.59
C ILE A 345 -18.25 -10.66 23.02
N ARG A 346 -19.02 -11.58 23.61
CA ARG A 346 -18.76 -12.09 24.96
C ARG A 346 -17.60 -13.08 24.94
N ARG A 347 -16.49 -12.73 25.60
CA ARG A 347 -15.26 -13.55 25.64
C ARG A 347 -15.09 -14.40 26.91
N ARG A 348 -15.88 -14.15 27.96
CA ARG A 348 -15.83 -14.87 29.24
C ARG A 348 -17.24 -15.24 29.70
N GLN A 349 -17.35 -16.42 30.31
CA GLN A 349 -18.63 -16.91 30.85
C GLN A 349 -19.03 -16.23 32.17
N SER A 350 -18.09 -15.72 32.96
CA SER A 350 -18.45 -14.91 34.12
C SER A 350 -18.90 -13.52 33.68
N ASN A 351 -20.12 -13.14 34.04
CA ASN A 351 -20.49 -11.74 34.01
C ASN A 351 -19.83 -11.08 35.22
N PRO A 352 -19.03 -10.02 35.05
CA PRO A 352 -18.73 -9.15 36.18
C PRO A 352 -20.06 -8.59 36.70
N ASP A 353 -20.18 -8.38 38.02
CA ASP A 353 -21.33 -7.73 38.66
C ASP A 353 -21.35 -6.23 38.27
N ILE A 354 -21.68 -5.96 37.01
CA ILE A 354 -21.81 -4.62 36.45
C ILE A 354 -23.27 -4.42 36.13
N LEU A 355 -23.86 -3.40 36.74
CA LEU A 355 -25.18 -2.92 36.38
C LEU A 355 -25.09 -2.21 35.04
N LEU A 356 -25.67 -2.81 34.00
CA LEU A 356 -25.73 -2.24 32.66
C LEU A 356 -26.82 -1.16 32.57
N PRO A 357 -26.71 -0.22 31.61
CA PRO A 357 -27.78 0.72 31.31
C PRO A 357 -29.09 0.00 30.99
N ASP A 358 -30.20 0.63 31.35
CA ASP A 358 -31.54 0.11 31.14
C ASP A 358 -31.77 -0.30 29.69
N GLY A 359 -32.42 -1.45 29.53
CA GLY A 359 -32.64 -2.07 28.23
C GLY A 359 -31.44 -2.81 27.66
N LEU A 360 -30.19 -2.59 28.12
CA LEU A 360 -29.03 -3.29 27.58
C LEU A 360 -28.74 -4.59 28.34
N ASP A 361 -28.86 -5.72 27.65
CA ASP A 361 -28.44 -7.02 28.16
C ASP A 361 -27.40 -7.68 27.23
N LEU A 362 -26.21 -7.90 27.79
CA LEU A 362 -25.05 -8.52 27.12
C LEU A 362 -24.86 -10.00 27.50
N SER A 363 -25.93 -10.68 27.93
CA SER A 363 -25.93 -12.11 28.25
C SER A 363 -25.66 -13.01 27.05
N ALA A 364 -26.07 -12.60 25.84
CA ALA A 364 -25.86 -13.36 24.62
C ALA A 364 -24.39 -13.33 24.16
N PRO A 365 -23.90 -14.41 23.51
CA PRO A 365 -22.55 -14.45 22.93
C PRO A 365 -22.24 -13.28 21.98
N TYR A 366 -23.22 -12.89 21.17
CA TYR A 366 -23.09 -11.82 20.17
C TYR A 366 -24.21 -10.80 20.33
N THR A 367 -23.85 -9.54 20.37
CA THR A 367 -24.81 -8.43 20.39
C THR A 367 -24.48 -7.45 19.28
N LEU A 368 -25.45 -7.20 18.40
CA LEU A 368 -25.33 -6.27 17.28
C LEU A 368 -26.20 -5.06 17.55
N LEU A 369 -25.65 -3.87 17.32
CA LEU A 369 -26.36 -2.62 17.53
C LEU A 369 -26.25 -1.71 16.32
N THR A 370 -27.35 -1.04 16.02
CA THR A 370 -27.35 0.19 15.20
C THR A 370 -27.68 1.39 16.07
N TYR A 371 -27.07 2.53 15.78
CA TYR A 371 -27.31 3.78 16.49
C TYR A 371 -27.70 4.89 15.52
N LYS A 372 -28.74 5.64 15.89
CA LYS A 372 -29.23 6.82 15.18
C LYS A 372 -29.11 8.04 16.05
N PHE A 373 -28.15 8.90 15.69
CA PHE A 373 -27.89 10.17 16.34
C PHE A 373 -29.01 11.17 16.08
N PRO A 374 -29.04 12.32 16.76
CA PRO A 374 -30.16 13.27 16.73
C PRO A 374 -30.79 13.61 15.38
N HIS A 375 -29.99 13.75 14.32
CA HIS A 375 -30.46 14.16 12.98
C HIS A 375 -30.75 12.97 12.06
N GLU A 376 -30.65 11.76 12.58
CA GLU A 376 -31.04 10.54 11.88
C GLU A 376 -32.32 9.96 12.48
N SER A 377 -33.21 9.51 11.60
CA SER A 377 -34.39 8.76 12.02
C SER A 377 -34.10 7.26 12.02
N LEU A 378 -34.55 6.55 13.05
CA LEU A 378 -34.64 5.10 13.00
C LEU A 378 -35.83 4.72 12.11
N THR A 379 -35.57 4.06 10.99
CA THR A 379 -36.57 3.73 9.96
C THR A 379 -36.69 2.23 9.74
N ASN A 380 -37.70 1.80 8.97
CA ASN A 380 -37.85 0.39 8.60
C ASN A 380 -36.61 -0.12 7.84
N TRP A 381 -36.05 0.71 6.96
CA TRP A 381 -34.82 0.40 6.24
C TRP A 381 -33.65 0.13 7.18
N THR A 382 -33.48 0.96 8.22
CA THR A 382 -32.43 0.75 9.23
C THR A 382 -32.59 -0.58 9.97
N ILE A 383 -33.83 -0.98 10.27
CA ILE A 383 -34.11 -2.27 10.90
C ILE A 383 -33.77 -3.42 9.95
N GLU A 384 -34.13 -3.32 8.67
CA GLU A 384 -33.77 -4.31 7.65
C GLU A 384 -32.25 -4.42 7.45
N GLU A 385 -31.53 -3.29 7.50
CA GLU A 385 -30.06 -3.26 7.49
C GLU A 385 -29.47 -3.97 8.71
N LEU A 386 -29.98 -3.72 9.92
CA LEU A 386 -29.54 -4.42 11.13
C LEU A 386 -29.76 -5.93 11.01
N ILE A 387 -30.90 -6.34 10.46
CA ILE A 387 -31.21 -7.75 10.20
C ILE A 387 -30.26 -8.33 9.14
N ALA A 388 -29.96 -7.59 8.08
CA ALA A 388 -28.99 -7.99 7.08
C ALA A 388 -27.58 -8.17 7.69
N TYR A 389 -27.14 -7.26 8.56
CA TYR A 389 -25.89 -7.40 9.32
C TYR A 389 -25.89 -8.66 10.19
N TYR A 390 -26.98 -8.92 10.91
CA TYR A 390 -27.15 -10.14 11.68
C TYR A 390 -27.02 -11.40 10.83
N VAL A 391 -27.74 -11.47 9.70
CA VAL A 391 -27.70 -12.62 8.80
C VAL A 391 -26.30 -12.82 8.22
N ASN A 392 -25.66 -11.74 7.78
CA ASN A 392 -24.33 -11.79 7.20
C ASN A 392 -23.28 -12.20 8.23
N TYR A 393 -23.28 -11.59 9.42
CA TYR A 393 -22.35 -11.92 10.48
C TYR A 393 -22.54 -13.36 10.98
N ARG A 394 -23.78 -13.83 11.12
CA ARG A 394 -24.09 -15.22 11.48
C ARG A 394 -23.59 -16.22 10.41
N LYS A 395 -23.66 -15.87 9.12
CA LYS A 395 -23.06 -16.66 8.02
C LYS A 395 -21.54 -16.64 8.05
N GLN A 396 -20.92 -15.50 8.39
CA GLN A 396 -19.46 -15.43 8.58
C GLN A 396 -19.00 -16.36 9.71
N LEU A 397 -19.69 -16.33 10.86
CA LEU A 397 -19.39 -17.23 11.99
C LEU A 397 -19.59 -18.70 11.63
N ARG A 398 -20.58 -19.03 10.79
CA ARG A 398 -20.72 -20.40 10.24
C ARG A 398 -19.45 -20.84 9.54
N TYR A 399 -18.86 -19.99 8.72
CA TYR A 399 -17.63 -20.29 8.01
C TYR A 399 -16.40 -20.35 8.93
N GLU A 400 -16.46 -19.71 10.09
CA GLU A 400 -15.45 -19.78 11.16
C GLU A 400 -15.56 -21.02 12.04
N HIS A 401 -16.76 -21.60 12.15
CA HIS A 401 -17.02 -22.76 12.98
C HIS A 401 -16.37 -24.02 12.38
N PRO A 402 -15.69 -24.88 13.18
CA PRO A 402 -15.03 -26.09 12.68
C PRO A 402 -15.93 -26.98 11.82
N ASP A 403 -17.17 -27.18 12.26
CA ASP A 403 -18.16 -28.02 11.56
C ASP A 403 -19.02 -27.28 10.52
N LYS A 404 -18.64 -26.06 10.12
CA LYS A 404 -19.44 -25.18 9.24
C LYS A 404 -20.90 -25.02 9.68
N LYS A 405 -21.16 -25.05 10.99
CA LYS A 405 -22.50 -25.04 11.58
C LYS A 405 -23.01 -23.61 11.72
N LEU A 406 -24.27 -23.38 11.31
CA LEU A 406 -24.94 -22.12 11.58
C LEU A 406 -25.32 -22.07 13.07
N LEU A 407 -24.76 -21.12 13.81
CA LEU A 407 -25.08 -20.90 15.23
C LEU A 407 -26.58 -20.62 15.41
N PRO A 408 -27.21 -20.98 16.54
CA PRO A 408 -28.63 -20.72 16.77
C PRO A 408 -28.92 -19.21 16.87
N ALA A 409 -30.15 -18.80 16.53
CA ALA A 409 -30.54 -17.39 16.58
C ALA A 409 -30.51 -16.82 18.01
N THR A 410 -30.69 -17.66 19.03
CA THR A 410 -30.65 -17.31 20.46
C THR A 410 -29.28 -16.85 20.93
N ASP A 411 -28.21 -17.14 20.18
CA ASP A 411 -26.86 -16.66 20.51
C ASP A 411 -26.65 -15.18 20.15
N PHE A 412 -27.65 -14.54 19.53
CA PHE A 412 -27.59 -13.18 19.03
C PHE A 412 -28.67 -12.32 19.67
N LYS A 413 -28.29 -11.11 20.08
CA LYS A 413 -29.22 -10.03 20.44
C LYS A 413 -29.05 -8.84 19.51
N LEU A 414 -30.17 -8.25 19.12
CA LEU A 414 -30.23 -7.12 18.19
C LEU A 414 -30.79 -5.91 18.91
N TYR A 415 -30.08 -4.78 18.80
CA TYR A 415 -30.48 -3.51 19.39
C TYR A 415 -30.54 -2.42 18.33
N ALA A 416 -31.59 -1.61 18.41
CA ALA A 416 -31.68 -0.36 17.68
C ALA A 416 -31.72 0.79 18.68
N ILE A 417 -30.71 1.64 18.67
CA ILE A 417 -30.62 2.78 19.57
C ILE A 417 -30.96 4.03 18.76
N SER A 418 -31.89 4.84 19.26
CA SER A 418 -32.23 6.11 18.63
C SER A 418 -32.28 7.22 19.68
N THR A 419 -31.87 8.43 19.30
CA THR A 419 -32.01 9.55 20.21
C THR A 419 -33.47 9.97 20.39
N HIS A 420 -34.26 9.94 19.32
CA HIS A 420 -35.66 10.37 19.34
C HIS A 420 -36.61 9.18 19.20
N PHE A 421 -37.82 9.31 19.74
CA PHE A 421 -38.85 8.30 19.51
C PHE A 421 -39.20 8.24 18.01
N PRO A 422 -39.11 7.06 17.36
CA PRO A 422 -39.27 6.95 15.93
C PRO A 422 -40.75 6.78 15.54
N HIS A 423 -41.53 7.86 15.66
CA HIS A 423 -42.99 7.85 15.44
C HIS A 423 -43.42 7.11 14.17
N LYS A 424 -42.81 7.46 13.03
CA LYS A 424 -43.14 6.85 11.73
C LYS A 424 -42.90 5.33 11.70
N LEU A 425 -41.83 4.87 12.33
CA LEU A 425 -41.51 3.44 12.40
C LEU A 425 -42.52 2.73 13.31
N ALA A 426 -42.76 3.25 14.51
CA ALA A 426 -43.70 2.68 15.47
C ALA A 426 -45.12 2.61 14.88
N GLU A 427 -45.59 3.69 14.24
CA GLU A 427 -46.88 3.72 13.53
C GLU A 427 -46.96 2.69 12.42
N SER A 428 -45.90 2.55 11.61
CA SER A 428 -45.88 1.59 10.50
C SER A 428 -45.91 0.13 10.95
N LEU A 429 -45.38 -0.17 12.13
CA LEU A 429 -45.31 -1.52 12.68
C LEU A 429 -46.55 -1.91 13.49
N GLY A 430 -47.30 -0.92 13.98
CA GLY A 430 -48.56 -1.11 14.71
C GLY A 430 -48.38 -2.06 15.90
N GLU A 431 -49.11 -3.18 15.88
CA GLU A 431 -49.09 -4.18 16.95
C GLU A 431 -47.73 -4.86 17.16
N ASN A 432 -46.79 -4.75 16.21
CA ASN A 432 -45.44 -5.32 16.36
C ASN A 432 -44.49 -4.41 17.16
N TRP A 433 -44.94 -3.23 17.57
CA TRP A 433 -44.21 -2.32 18.46
C TRP A 433 -44.82 -2.36 19.86
N HIS A 434 -44.03 -2.73 20.85
CA HIS A 434 -44.49 -2.89 22.24
C HIS A 434 -43.66 -2.06 23.20
N SER A 435 -44.32 -1.26 24.03
CA SER A 435 -43.69 -0.66 25.20
C SER A 435 -43.32 -1.72 26.23
N THR A 436 -42.24 -1.48 26.97
CA THR A 436 -41.91 -2.27 28.16
C THR A 436 -42.26 -1.51 29.42
N GLU A 437 -42.08 -2.14 30.59
CA GLU A 437 -42.21 -1.47 31.89
C GLU A 437 -41.10 -0.44 32.13
N VAL A 438 -40.02 -0.48 31.34
CA VAL A 438 -38.88 0.43 31.44
C VAL A 438 -39.06 1.59 30.45
N PRO A 439 -39.13 2.85 30.92
CA PRO A 439 -39.25 4.02 30.05
C PRO A 439 -38.13 4.10 29.02
N GLY A 440 -38.49 4.42 27.77
CA GLY A 440 -37.55 4.50 26.65
C GLY A 440 -37.06 3.16 26.13
N VAL A 441 -37.56 2.03 26.65
CA VAL A 441 -37.22 0.69 26.16
C VAL A 441 -38.46 0.04 25.54
N TYR A 442 -38.31 -0.41 24.30
CA TYR A 442 -39.37 -1.00 23.50
C TYR A 442 -38.94 -2.33 22.89
N TRP A 443 -39.92 -3.18 22.57
CA TRP A 443 -39.74 -4.34 21.74
C TRP A 443 -40.30 -4.09 20.36
N LEU A 444 -39.49 -4.43 19.35
CA LEU A 444 -39.90 -4.49 17.97
C LEU A 444 -39.86 -5.96 17.53
N LEU A 445 -41.00 -6.47 17.06
CA LEU A 445 -41.09 -7.80 16.46
C LEU A 445 -40.98 -7.68 14.94
N TYR A 446 -40.00 -8.35 14.34
CA TYR A 446 -39.82 -8.36 12.89
C TYR A 446 -39.66 -9.79 12.38
N GLY A 447 -40.76 -10.35 11.87
CA GLY A 447 -40.84 -11.78 11.57
C GLY A 447 -40.62 -12.62 12.83
N ILE A 448 -39.56 -13.43 12.84
CA ILE A 448 -39.18 -14.27 14.00
C ILE A 448 -38.19 -13.57 14.94
N LEU A 449 -37.73 -12.36 14.61
CA LEU A 449 -36.71 -11.65 15.36
C LEU A 449 -37.36 -10.71 16.37
N LYS A 450 -36.77 -10.68 17.57
CA LYS A 450 -37.11 -9.74 18.62
C LYS A 450 -35.96 -8.75 18.77
N ILE A 451 -36.23 -7.49 18.46
CA ILE A 451 -35.25 -6.40 18.46
C ILE A 451 -35.59 -5.46 19.61
N GLN A 452 -34.59 -5.14 20.44
CA GLN A 452 -34.79 -4.18 21.53
C GLN A 452 -34.49 -2.78 21.03
N VAL A 453 -35.44 -1.86 21.19
CA VAL A 453 -35.26 -0.47 20.81
C VAL A 453 -35.05 0.36 22.07
N ILE A 454 -34.01 1.19 22.07
CA ILE A 454 -33.66 2.09 23.17
C ILE A 454 -33.75 3.52 22.66
N VAL A 455 -34.65 4.31 23.23
CA VAL A 455 -34.85 5.73 22.94
C VAL A 455 -34.19 6.55 24.04
N THR A 456 -32.99 7.06 23.78
CA THR A 456 -32.11 7.62 24.84
C THR A 456 -32.70 8.87 25.51
N ARG A 457 -33.60 9.60 24.85
CA ARG A 457 -34.34 10.74 25.44
C ARG A 457 -35.39 10.35 26.48
N GLU A 458 -35.87 9.12 26.45
CA GLU A 458 -36.97 8.65 27.29
C GLU A 458 -36.48 7.78 28.45
N ILE A 459 -35.19 7.45 28.46
CA ILE A 459 -34.55 6.70 29.54
C ILE A 459 -34.51 7.57 30.82
N GLN A 460 -34.76 6.93 31.96
CA GLN A 460 -34.75 7.61 33.26
C GLN A 460 -33.34 8.06 33.67
N LEU A 461 -33.27 9.22 34.34
CA LEU A 461 -32.06 9.69 35.03
C LEU A 461 -31.72 8.77 36.20
N ALA A 462 -30.68 7.96 36.02
CA ALA A 462 -30.12 7.09 37.04
C ALA A 462 -28.61 6.88 36.81
N PRO A 463 -27.81 6.59 37.85
CA PRO A 463 -26.37 6.40 37.71
C PRO A 463 -25.98 5.29 36.72
N HIS A 464 -26.71 4.18 36.66
CA HIS A 464 -26.41 3.11 35.68
C HIS A 464 -26.78 3.49 34.24
N ASN A 465 -27.67 4.47 34.06
CA ASN A 465 -28.09 4.99 32.75
C ASN A 465 -27.23 6.14 32.23
N MET A 466 -26.10 6.45 32.87
CA MET A 466 -25.23 7.57 32.46
C MET A 466 -24.87 7.54 30.98
N LEU A 467 -24.64 6.35 30.41
CA LEU A 467 -24.35 6.20 28.98
C LEU A 467 -25.50 6.73 28.10
N TRP A 468 -26.73 6.28 28.34
CA TRP A 468 -27.90 6.73 27.58
C TRP A 468 -28.17 8.21 27.79
N ASN A 469 -27.99 8.71 29.00
CA ASN A 469 -28.18 10.12 29.32
C ASN A 469 -27.15 11.02 28.61
N LEU A 470 -25.89 10.56 28.45
CA LEU A 470 -24.88 11.25 27.64
C LEU A 470 -25.25 11.32 26.15
N PHE A 471 -25.94 10.31 25.61
CA PHE A 471 -26.35 10.22 24.20
C PHE A 471 -27.82 10.63 23.96
N SER A 472 -28.43 11.32 24.92
CA SER A 472 -29.85 11.73 24.88
C SER A 472 -30.11 13.05 24.15
N ASN A 473 -29.08 13.77 23.73
CA ASN A 473 -29.09 15.16 23.23
C ASN A 473 -29.99 16.16 23.99
N GLN A 474 -30.34 15.87 25.26
CA GLN A 474 -31.04 16.78 26.16
C GLN A 474 -30.06 17.36 27.18
N VAL A 475 -30.03 18.69 27.31
CA VAL A 475 -29.07 19.40 28.18
C VAL A 475 -29.14 18.90 29.62
N ALA A 476 -30.34 18.76 30.19
CA ALA A 476 -30.51 18.30 31.56
C ALA A 476 -29.94 16.88 31.78
N ASN A 477 -30.19 15.96 30.85
CA ASN A 477 -29.74 14.57 30.94
C ASN A 477 -28.22 14.47 30.79
N ILE A 478 -27.63 15.24 29.86
CA ILE A 478 -26.18 15.31 29.68
C ILE A 478 -25.52 15.87 30.94
N LEU A 479 -26.02 16.98 31.50
CA LEU A 479 -25.48 17.58 32.73
C LEU A 479 -25.56 16.60 33.91
N TYR A 480 -26.69 15.91 34.07
CA TYR A 480 -26.85 14.88 35.09
C TYR A 480 -25.78 13.77 34.94
N ALA A 481 -25.57 13.28 33.71
CA ALA A 481 -24.59 12.24 33.46
C ALA A 481 -23.15 12.72 33.72
N LEU A 482 -22.79 13.93 33.30
CA LEU A 482 -21.46 14.52 33.52
C LEU A 482 -21.11 14.63 35.02
N GLN A 483 -22.07 15.04 35.86
CA GLN A 483 -21.87 15.16 37.30
C GLN A 483 -21.53 13.81 37.95
N HIS A 484 -22.17 12.74 37.51
CA HIS A 484 -21.97 11.39 38.06
C HIS A 484 -20.78 10.66 37.42
N TYR A 485 -20.37 11.07 36.22
CA TYR A 485 -19.24 10.51 35.49
C TYR A 485 -17.87 10.98 36.00
N ALA A 486 -17.77 12.25 36.38
CA ALA A 486 -16.52 12.88 36.81
C ALA A 486 -15.84 12.17 38.00
N THR A 487 -16.60 11.38 38.76
CA THR A 487 -16.18 10.71 39.99
C THR A 487 -15.64 9.29 39.79
N GLN A 488 -15.76 8.66 38.61
CA GLN A 488 -15.54 7.21 38.51
C GLN A 488 -14.40 6.72 37.56
N GLN A 489 -14.04 7.39 36.45
CA GLN A 489 -13.02 6.84 35.51
C GLN A 489 -12.21 7.93 34.75
N THR A 490 -10.88 7.85 34.78
CA THR A 490 -9.97 8.82 34.12
C THR A 490 -9.88 8.67 32.61
N ASP A 491 -9.88 7.45 32.08
CA ASP A 491 -9.66 7.15 30.65
C ASP A 491 -10.84 7.58 29.76
N MET A 492 -11.97 7.76 30.41
CA MET A 492 -13.28 7.97 29.83
C MET A 492 -13.54 9.50 29.63
N ARG A 493 -12.78 10.35 30.33
CA ARG A 493 -12.86 11.83 30.23
C ARG A 493 -12.58 12.38 28.84
N GLN A 494 -11.60 11.85 28.11
CA GLN A 494 -11.25 12.36 26.77
C GLN A 494 -12.39 12.12 25.78
N MET A 495 -12.99 10.92 25.79
CA MET A 495 -14.13 10.58 24.93
C MET A 495 -15.34 11.46 25.22
N VAL A 496 -15.61 11.75 26.50
CA VAL A 496 -16.68 12.69 26.87
C VAL A 496 -16.38 14.10 26.39
N GLN A 497 -15.14 14.58 26.50
CA GLN A 497 -14.77 15.90 25.95
C GLN A 497 -14.98 15.97 24.43
N GLU A 498 -14.68 14.90 23.70
CA GLU A 498 -14.96 14.81 22.26
C GLU A 498 -16.46 14.83 21.98
N LEU A 499 -17.26 14.09 22.74
CA LEU A 499 -18.73 14.13 22.66
C LEU A 499 -19.30 15.54 22.90
N LEU A 500 -18.77 16.26 23.89
CA LEU A 500 -19.21 17.63 24.18
C LEU A 500 -18.86 18.61 23.05
N LYS A 501 -17.73 18.41 22.34
CA LYS A 501 -17.42 19.19 21.14
C LYS A 501 -18.44 18.96 20.04
N PHE A 502 -18.90 17.72 19.84
CA PHE A 502 -19.98 17.44 18.89
C PHE A 502 -21.26 18.16 19.32
N TYR A 503 -21.66 18.09 20.60
CA TYR A 503 -22.85 18.83 21.06
C TYR A 503 -22.74 20.35 20.91
N ALA A 504 -21.56 20.92 21.12
CA ALA A 504 -21.33 22.35 20.89
C ALA A 504 -21.51 22.73 19.40
N GLN A 505 -21.05 21.88 18.48
CA GLN A 505 -21.27 22.05 17.03
C GLN A 505 -22.76 21.96 16.66
N GLU A 506 -23.52 21.13 17.38
CA GLU A 506 -24.97 20.99 17.24
C GLU A 506 -25.78 22.11 17.91
N GLY A 507 -25.13 23.17 18.40
CA GLY A 507 -25.78 24.34 19.00
C GLY A 507 -26.18 24.15 20.48
N LEU A 508 -25.78 23.05 21.12
CA LEU A 508 -25.95 22.86 22.56
C LEU A 508 -24.73 23.44 23.29
N THR A 509 -24.73 24.76 23.51
CA THR A 509 -23.57 25.50 24.05
C THR A 509 -23.47 25.52 25.57
N ALA A 510 -24.38 24.85 26.29
CA ALA A 510 -24.41 24.85 27.76
C ALA A 510 -23.25 24.06 28.42
N PHE A 511 -22.28 23.59 27.63
CA PHE A 511 -21.25 22.64 28.06
C PHE A 511 -19.80 23.13 27.84
N THR A 512 -19.61 24.37 27.36
CA THR A 512 -18.29 24.99 27.15
C THR A 512 -17.81 25.77 28.36
#